data_AF-A0A0V0WQZ7-F1
#
_entry.id   AF-A0A0V0WQZ7-F1
#
_cell.length_a   1.000
_cell.length_b   1.000
_cell.length_c   1.000
_cell.angle_alpha   90.00
_cell.angle_beta   90.00
_cell.angle_gamma   90.00
#
_symmetry.space_group_name_H-M   'P 1'
#
loop_
_entity.id
_entity.type
_entity.pdbx_description
1 polymer ?
#
loop_
_entity_poly.entity_id
_entity_poly.type
_entity_poly.pdbx_seq_one_letter_code
_entity_poly.pdbx_strand_id
1 'polypeptide(L)' 'EFADVFPQDVPPGLPPIRGIEHQIDLIPGASLPNRAPYRTNPEETREIMRQVQELLDKGYIRGSLSPCA' A
#
# COMPACT_ATOMS: atom_id res chain seq x y z
N GLU A 1 -16.25 -8.57 -24.93
CA GLU A 1 -17.37 -8.39 -23.98
C GLU A 1 -16.95 -8.29 -22.50
N PHE A 2 -15.71 -8.63 -22.12
CA PHE A 2 -15.24 -8.58 -20.71
C PHE A 2 -13.91 -7.83 -20.52
N ALA A 3 -13.58 -6.91 -21.43
CA ALA A 3 -12.29 -6.21 -21.41
C ALA A 3 -12.10 -5.30 -20.18
N ASP A 4 -13.20 -4.91 -19.53
CA ASP A 4 -13.29 -4.13 -18.31
C ASP A 4 -13.14 -4.97 -17.02
N VAL A 5 -13.41 -6.28 -17.09
CA VAL A 5 -13.32 -7.19 -15.93
C VAL A 5 -11.89 -7.69 -15.71
N PHE A 6 -11.11 -7.81 -16.78
CA PHE A 6 -9.71 -8.25 -16.75
C PHE A 6 -8.80 -7.24 -17.44
N PRO A 7 -8.67 -6.01 -16.92
CA PRO A 7 -7.71 -5.07 -17.44
C PRO A 7 -6.29 -5.60 -17.21
N GLN A 8 -5.37 -5.27 -18.12
CA GLN A 8 -3.95 -5.67 -17.99
C GLN A 8 -3.30 -5.08 -16.73
N ASP A 9 -3.78 -3.90 -16.30
CA ASP A 9 -3.35 -3.19 -15.11
C ASP A 9 -4.55 -2.74 -14.28
N VAL A 10 -4.37 -2.68 -12.96
CA VAL A 10 -5.41 -2.18 -12.05
C VAL A 10 -5.61 -0.67 -12.30
N PRO A 11 -6.87 -0.21 -12.47
CA PRO A 11 -7.14 1.20 -12.74
C PRO A 11 -6.72 2.09 -11.56
N PRO A 12 -6.19 3.30 -11.83
CA PRO A 12 -5.78 4.22 -10.78
C PRO A 12 -6.98 4.66 -9.93
N GLY A 13 -6.73 4.89 -8.65
CA GLY A 13 -7.71 5.32 -7.66
C GLY A 13 -8.26 4.18 -6.81
N LEU A 14 -8.98 4.56 -5.76
CA LEU A 14 -9.68 3.60 -4.91
C LEU A 14 -10.93 3.08 -5.61
N PRO A 15 -11.29 1.81 -5.41
CA PRO A 15 -12.56 1.30 -5.89
C PRO A 15 -13.71 2.11 -5.28
N PRO A 16 -14.88 2.14 -5.94
CA PRO A 16 -16.08 2.77 -5.38
C PRO A 16 -16.32 2.27 -3.95
N ILE A 17 -16.71 3.19 -3.05
CA ILE A 17 -17.03 2.84 -1.67
C ILE A 17 -18.09 1.75 -1.69
N ARG A 18 -17.71 0.57 -1.18
CA ARG A 18 -18.64 -0.53 -0.96
C ARG A 18 -19.15 -0.43 0.47
N GLY A 19 -20.32 -0.99 0.77
CA GLY A 19 -20.86 -1.02 2.13
C GLY A 19 -20.05 -1.84 3.14
N ILE A 20 -18.87 -2.33 2.75
CA ILE A 20 -17.92 -3.07 3.57
C ILE A 20 -16.53 -2.45 3.37
N GLU A 21 -15.88 -2.11 4.47
CA GLU A 21 -14.48 -1.70 4.51
C GLU A 21 -13.63 -2.81 5.15
N HIS A 22 -12.36 -2.90 4.74
CA HIS A 22 -11.45 -3.86 5.35
C HIS A 22 -11.04 -3.37 6.73
N GLN A 23 -11.41 -4.13 7.77
CA GLN A 23 -10.98 -3.89 9.15
C GLN A 23 -9.98 -4.96 9.57
N ILE A 24 -8.91 -4.53 10.25
CA ILE A 24 -7.92 -5.41 10.85
C ILE A 24 -8.22 -5.49 12.34
N ASP A 25 -8.69 -6.65 12.80
CA ASP A 25 -8.96 -6.89 14.21
C ASP A 25 -7.66 -7.19 14.96
N LEU A 26 -7.40 -6.44 16.04
CA LEU A 26 -6.23 -6.62 16.87
C LEU A 26 -6.56 -7.47 18.10
N ILE A 27 -5.64 -8.36 18.47
CA ILE A 27 -5.73 -9.08 19.73
C ILE A 27 -5.49 -8.06 20.87
N PRO A 28 -6.36 -8.00 21.90
CA PRO A 28 -6.17 -7.10 23.03
C PRO A 28 -4.80 -7.29 23.69
N GLY A 29 -4.06 -6.20 23.88
CA GLY A 29 -2.71 -6.22 24.45
C GLY A 29 -1.58 -6.54 23.45
N ALA A 30 -1.89 -6.76 22.17
CA ALA A 30 -0.86 -6.90 21.14
C ALA A 30 -0.07 -5.59 20.96
N SER A 31 1.26 -5.70 20.94
CA SER A 31 2.14 -4.58 20.62
C SER A 31 2.19 -4.36 19.12
N LEU A 32 1.97 -3.13 18.67
CA LEU A 32 2.14 -2.78 17.27
C LEU A 32 3.63 -2.70 16.90
N PRO A 33 4.06 -3.25 15.76
CA PRO A 33 5.45 -3.19 15.34
C PRO A 33 5.83 -1.75 14.97
N ASN A 34 6.98 -1.31 15.48
CA ASN A 34 7.66 -0.11 15.02
C ASN A 34 9.15 -0.42 14.94
N ARG A 35 9.63 -0.80 13.76
CA ARG A 35 11.01 -1.21 13.50
C ARG A 35 11.62 -0.33 12.43
N ALA A 36 12.93 -0.12 12.54
CA ALA A 36 13.67 0.55 11.50
C ALA A 36 13.62 -0.28 10.19
N PRO A 37 13.52 0.37 9.02
CA PRO A 37 13.63 -0.31 7.74
C PRO A 37 14.93 -1.11 7.63
N TYR A 38 14.88 -2.23 6.91
CA TYR A 38 16.09 -2.98 6.61
C TYR A 38 17.07 -2.16 5.78
N ARG A 39 18.36 -2.44 5.95
CA ARG A 39 19.41 -1.80 5.16
C ARG A 39 19.36 -2.32 3.73
N THR A 40 19.36 -1.39 2.77
CA THR A 40 19.36 -1.66 1.34
C THR A 40 20.59 -1.04 0.69
N ASN A 41 21.02 -1.61 -0.43
CA ASN A 41 22.05 -1.00 -1.26
C ASN A 41 21.46 0.17 -2.10
N PRO A 42 22.29 1.01 -2.75
CA PRO A 42 21.80 2.15 -3.53
C PRO A 42 20.95 1.79 -4.77
N GLU A 43 21.09 0.59 -5.33
CA GLU A 43 20.30 0.13 -6.47
C GLU A 43 18.91 -0.31 -6.03
N GLU A 44 18.84 -1.14 -4.97
CA GLU A 44 17.60 -1.55 -4.33
C GLU A 44 16.80 -0.35 -3.84
N THR A 45 17.47 0.63 -3.22
CA THR A 45 16.81 1.84 -2.72
C THR A 45 16.16 2.63 -3.86
N ARG A 46 16.83 2.74 -5.01
CA ARG A 46 16.27 3.42 -6.20
C ARG A 46 15.05 2.67 -6.73
N GLU A 47 15.11 1.35 -6.80
CA GLU A 47 14.00 0.54 -7.29
C GLU A 47 12.80 0.57 -6.34
N ILE A 48 13.03 0.52 -5.02
CA ILE A 48 11.98 0.69 -4.01
C ILE A 48 11.32 2.06 -4.18
N MET A 49 12.11 3.14 -4.31
CA MET A 49 11.57 4.48 -4.52
C MET A 49 10.74 4.59 -5.81
N ARG A 50 11.18 3.96 -6.90
CA ARG A 50 10.42 3.90 -8.16
C ARG A 50 9.05 3.26 -7.96
N GLN A 51 9.00 2.09 -7.31
CA GLN A 51 7.73 1.40 -7.06
C GLN A 51 6.82 2.17 -6.09
N VAL A 52 7.39 2.78 -5.05
CA VAL A 52 6.63 3.62 -4.12
C VAL A 52 5.99 4.82 -4.85
N GLN A 53 6.73 5.48 -5.75
CA GLN A 53 6.19 6.58 -6.53
C GLN A 53 5.04 6.12 -7.44
N GLU A 54 5.19 4.98 -8.11
CA GLU A 54 4.12 4.41 -8.95
C GLU A 54 2.85 4.09 -8.15
N LEU A 55 2.99 3.62 -6.91
CA LEU A 55 1.85 3.35 -6.02
C LEU A 55 1.19 4.62 -5.51
N LEU A 56 1.97 5.68 -5.26
CA LEU A 56 1.46 7.02 -4.92
C LEU A 56 0.68 7.63 -6.09
N ASP A 57 1.24 7.55 -7.31
CA ASP A 57 0.60 8.07 -8.53
C ASP A 57 -0.70 7.33 -8.85
N LYS A 58 -0.75 6.02 -8.58
CA LYS A 58 -1.98 5.21 -8.67
C LYS A 58 -2.98 5.51 -7.54
N GLY A 59 -2.59 6.22 -6.48
CA GLY A 59 -3.45 6.54 -5.34
C GLY A 59 -3.75 5.34 -4.43
N TYR A 60 -2.96 4.27 -4.50
CA TYR A 60 -3.14 3.08 -3.66
C TYR A 60 -2.56 3.26 -2.26
N ILE A 61 -1.55 4.12 -2.13
CA ILE A 61 -0.93 4.48 -0.87
C ILE A 61 -0.95 5.99 -0.69
N ARG A 62 -0.80 6.43 0.56
CA ARG A 62 -0.65 7.84 0.92
C ARG A 62 0.32 7.96 2.09
N GLY A 63 0.98 9.12 2.20
CA GLY A 63 1.79 9.43 3.38
C GLY A 63 0.96 9.31 4.66
N SER A 64 1.54 8.75 5.71
CA SER A 64 0.88 8.55 7.00
C SER A 64 1.77 8.99 8.15
N LEU A 65 1.15 9.39 9.26
CA LEU A 65 1.80 9.66 10.54
C LEU A 65 1.50 8.52 11.51
N SER A 66 1.68 7.28 11.04
CA SER A 66 1.41 6.08 11.82
C SER A 66 2.38 5.95 13.00
N PRO A 67 1.90 5.56 14.20
CA PRO A 67 2.78 5.21 15.33
C PRO A 67 3.52 3.87 15.13
N CYS A 68 3.26 3.18 14.02
CA CYS A 68 3.71 1.82 13.70
C CYS A 68 4.39 1.80 12.32
N ALA A 69 5.51 1.09 12.21
CA ALA A 69 6.37 1.01 11.02
C ALA A 69 7.17 -0.30 10.94
#